data_AF-A0A2E3S5W6-F1
#
_entry.id   AF-A0A2E3S5W6-F1
#
_cell.length_a   1.000
_cell.length_b   1.000
_cell.length_c   1.000
_cell.angle_alpha   90.00
_cell.angle_beta   90.00
_cell.angle_gamma   90.00
#
_symmetry.space_group_name_H-M   'P 1'
#
loop_
_entity.id
_entity.type
_entity.pdbx_description
1 polymer ?
#
loop_
_entity_poly.entity_id
_entity_poly.type
_entity_poly.pdbx_seq_one_letter_code
_entity_poly.pdbx_strand_id
1 'polypeptide(L)'
;MEVDLYSENMGWWPFKRRKKTFNDDPHIKGTRIWLTELREVCEQHFDNHAEGQRRIKEMQIEWKDARAENELDAELLQGLERRAYRLLRANADDWLAWLDNEDFWQPGWRGDDGEPSGDAGMN
;
A
#
# COMPACT_ATOMS: atom_id res chain seq x y z
N MET A 1 -16.00 -49.14 1.01
CA MET A 1 -14.74 -49.14 0.26
C MET A 1 -14.49 -47.72 -0.17
N GLU A 2 -13.52 -47.09 0.50
CA GLU A 2 -12.77 -45.96 -0.02
C GLU A 2 -12.36 -46.18 -1.47
N VAL A 3 -12.48 -45.12 -2.27
CA VAL A 3 -11.35 -44.59 -3.02
C VAL A 3 -11.38 -43.06 -2.87
N ASP A 4 -10.36 -42.54 -2.19
CA ASP A 4 -9.95 -41.14 -2.20
C ASP A 4 -9.68 -40.64 -3.62
N LEU A 5 -9.73 -39.32 -3.83
CA LEU A 5 -8.64 -38.49 -4.39
C LEU A 5 -9.14 -37.03 -4.59
N TYR A 6 -8.58 -36.13 -3.77
CA TYR A 6 -8.25 -34.71 -4.02
C TYR A 6 -9.22 -33.81 -4.80
N SER A 7 -9.74 -32.80 -4.08
CA SER A 7 -9.84 -31.44 -4.62
C SER A 7 -8.98 -30.51 -3.76
N GLU A 8 -7.66 -30.56 -4.02
CA GLU A 8 -6.79 -29.41 -3.88
C GLU A 8 -7.04 -28.48 -5.08
N ASN A 9 -7.48 -27.25 -4.84
CA ASN A 9 -7.34 -26.05 -5.69
C ASN A 9 -8.32 -24.97 -5.18
N MET A 10 -7.98 -23.75 -4.75
CA MET A 10 -6.73 -22.98 -4.82
C MET A 10 -6.77 -21.95 -3.68
N GLY A 11 -5.73 -21.94 -2.84
CA GLY A 11 -5.41 -20.77 -2.04
C GLY A 11 -4.68 -19.73 -2.89
N TRP A 12 -5.08 -18.47 -2.77
CA TRP A 12 -4.23 -17.34 -3.17
C TRP A 12 -4.51 -16.11 -2.30
N TRP A 13 -3.96 -16.14 -1.09
CA TRP A 13 -3.66 -14.94 -0.32
C TRP A 13 -2.36 -15.21 0.44
N PRO A 14 -1.24 -14.53 0.13
CA PRO A 14 0.06 -14.86 0.72
C PRO A 14 0.39 -13.98 1.93
N PHE A 15 -0.56 -13.66 2.82
CA PHE A 15 -0.23 -12.93 4.06
C PHE A 15 -0.88 -13.58 5.29
N LYS A 16 -0.08 -14.38 6.00
CA LYS A 16 -0.37 -14.77 7.38
C LYS A 16 -0.35 -13.50 8.24
N ARG A 17 -1.52 -13.03 8.68
CA ARG A 17 -1.63 -11.96 9.66
C ARG A 17 -0.87 -12.35 10.94
N ARG A 18 0.18 -11.60 11.29
CA ARG A 18 0.65 -11.59 12.68
C ARG A 18 -0.41 -10.90 13.52
N LYS A 19 -0.97 -11.62 14.49
CA LYS A 19 -1.99 -11.11 15.42
C LYS A 19 -1.33 -10.13 16.40
N LYS A 20 -1.21 -8.86 16.02
CA LYS A 20 -0.77 -7.78 16.92
C LYS A 20 -2.04 -7.17 17.52
N THR A 21 -2.24 -7.40 18.82
CA THR A 21 -3.41 -6.90 19.55
C THR A 21 -3.28 -5.39 19.72
N PHE A 22 -4.00 -4.62 18.90
CA PHE A 22 -4.21 -3.20 19.13
C PHE A 22 -5.69 -2.96 19.43
N ASN A 23 -5.93 -2.41 20.62
CA ASN A 23 -7.20 -1.83 21.02
C ASN A 23 -7.45 -0.53 20.21
N ASP A 24 -8.68 -0.02 20.21
CA ASP A 24 -9.15 1.27 19.65
C ASP A 24 -9.87 1.28 18.28
N ASP A 25 -11.15 1.68 18.35
CA ASP A 25 -12.20 2.05 17.37
C ASP A 25 -12.46 1.20 16.08
N PRO A 26 -13.61 0.51 15.94
CA PRO A 26 -13.91 -0.40 14.81
C PRO A 26 -13.95 0.23 13.41
N HIS A 27 -14.39 1.49 13.26
CA HIS A 27 -14.58 2.09 11.93
C HIS A 27 -13.28 2.64 11.31
N ILE A 28 -12.28 2.96 12.12
CA ILE A 28 -11.00 3.53 11.67
C ILE A 28 -10.00 2.42 11.26
N LYS A 29 -10.26 1.16 11.67
CA LYS A 29 -9.35 0.01 11.51
C LYS A 29 -9.12 -0.43 10.06
N GLY A 30 -10.17 -0.46 9.23
CA GLY A 30 -10.05 -0.82 7.82
C GLY A 30 -9.30 0.24 7.00
N THR A 31 -9.36 1.49 7.43
CA THR A 31 -8.82 2.62 6.66
C THR A 31 -7.30 2.76 6.81
N ARG A 32 -6.77 2.53 8.01
CA ARG A 32 -5.35 2.72 8.31
C ARG A 32 -4.46 1.57 7.84
N ILE A 33 -5.03 0.38 7.65
CA ILE A 33 -4.25 -0.80 7.25
C ILE A 33 -3.70 -0.65 5.83
N TRP A 34 -4.52 -0.24 4.86
CA TRP A 34 -4.09 -0.13 3.46
C TRP A 34 -3.01 0.93 3.24
N LEU A 35 -3.08 2.06 3.95
CA LEU A 35 -2.03 3.09 3.89
C LEU A 35 -0.72 2.60 4.52
N THR A 36 -0.83 1.86 5.64
CA THR A 36 0.33 1.25 6.29
C THR A 36 0.96 0.19 5.38
N GLU A 37 0.15 -0.68 4.78
CA GLU A 37 0.62 -1.71 3.86
C GLU A 37 1.27 -1.13 2.60
N LEU A 38 0.71 -0.04 2.05
CA LEU A 38 1.33 0.66 0.93
C LEU A 38 2.74 1.14 1.32
N ARG A 39 2.88 1.76 2.49
CA ARG A 39 4.17 2.22 3.02
C ARG A 39 5.14 1.05 3.22
N GLU A 40 4.70 -0.03 3.87
CA GLU A 40 5.53 -1.21 4.12
C GLU A 40 6.01 -1.87 2.83
N VAL A 41 5.15 -1.98 1.80
CA VAL A 41 5.53 -2.48 0.47
C VAL A 41 6.60 -1.60 -0.15
N CYS A 42 6.46 -0.28 -0.03
CA CYS A 42 7.43 0.65 -0.58
C CYS A 42 8.79 0.53 0.13
N GLU A 43 8.78 0.53 1.47
CA GLU A 43 9.97 0.42 2.32
C GLU A 43 10.69 -0.94 2.13
N GLN A 44 9.96 -2.04 1.93
CA GLN A 44 10.55 -3.35 1.62
C GLN A 44 11.29 -3.38 0.27
N HIS A 45 10.95 -2.46 -0.64
CA HIS A 45 11.54 -2.35 -1.97
C HIS A 45 12.25 -0.99 -2.16
N PHE A 46 12.83 -0.44 -1.09
CA PHE A 46 13.54 0.85 -1.14
C PHE A 46 14.71 0.82 -2.15
N ASP A 47 15.39 -0.33 -2.28
CA ASP A 47 16.53 -0.55 -3.18
C ASP A 47 16.13 -1.05 -4.58
N ASN A 48 14.85 -1.37 -4.78
CA ASN A 48 14.31 -1.85 -6.04
C ASN A 48 12.92 -1.26 -6.33
N HIS A 49 12.92 0.03 -6.65
CA HIS A 49 11.68 0.77 -6.95
C HIS A 49 10.83 0.11 -8.05
N ALA A 50 11.44 -0.55 -9.04
CA ALA A 50 10.70 -1.19 -10.12
C ALA A 50 9.83 -2.36 -9.61
N GLU A 51 10.34 -3.16 -8.67
CA GLU A 51 9.56 -4.23 -8.04
C GLU A 51 8.52 -3.65 -7.07
N GLY A 52 8.87 -2.60 -6.32
CA GLY A 52 7.90 -1.85 -5.50
C GLY A 52 6.73 -1.33 -6.33
N GLN A 53 7.01 -0.72 -7.49
CA GLN A 53 6.00 -0.25 -8.44
C GLN A 53 5.14 -1.38 -9.01
N ARG A 54 5.74 -2.56 -9.27
CA ARG A 54 4.98 -3.74 -9.68
C ARG A 54 3.98 -4.14 -8.60
N ARG A 55 4.42 -4.25 -7.34
CA ARG A 55 3.53 -4.60 -6.22
C ARG A 55 2.44 -3.55 -5.99
N ILE A 56 2.73 -2.26 -6.13
CA ILE A 56 1.71 -1.18 -6.04
C ILE A 56 0.61 -1.38 -7.09
N LYS A 57 0.93 -1.79 -8.32
CA LYS A 57 -0.10 -2.06 -9.35
C LYS A 57 -1.01 -3.22 -8.95
N GLU A 58 -0.48 -4.25 -8.30
CA GLU A 58 -1.28 -5.35 -7.76
C GLU A 58 -2.18 -4.87 -6.62
N MET A 59 -1.65 -4.03 -5.71
CA MET A 59 -2.44 -3.42 -4.65
C MET A 59 -3.59 -2.56 -5.19
N GLN A 60 -3.39 -1.83 -6.31
CA GLN A 60 -4.48 -1.08 -6.95
C GLN A 60 -5.64 -1.97 -7.43
N ILE A 61 -5.38 -3.25 -7.72
CA ILE A 61 -6.44 -4.23 -8.03
C ILE A 61 -7.14 -4.63 -6.73
N GLU A 62 -6.37 -5.01 -5.70
CA GLU A 62 -6.89 -5.38 -4.37
C GLU A 62 -7.78 -4.26 -3.77
N TRP A 63 -7.38 -3.00 -3.92
CA TRP A 63 -8.15 -1.86 -3.44
C TRP A 63 -9.49 -1.69 -4.18
N LYS A 64 -9.51 -1.95 -5.50
CA LYS A 64 -10.74 -1.86 -6.30
C LYS A 64 -11.71 -2.97 -5.94
N ASP A 65 -11.20 -4.18 -5.72
CA ASP A 65 -12.01 -5.31 -5.26
C ASP A 65 -12.58 -5.03 -3.86
N ALA A 66 -11.74 -4.59 -2.92
CA ALA A 66 -12.19 -4.20 -1.57
C ALA A 66 -13.20 -3.04 -1.62
N ARG A 67 -13.07 -2.11 -2.56
CA ARG A 67 -14.04 -1.03 -2.77
C ARG A 67 -15.38 -1.56 -3.29
N ALA A 68 -15.36 -2.51 -4.21
CA ALA A 68 -16.58 -3.13 -4.74
C ALA A 68 -17.37 -3.87 -3.65
N GLU A 69 -16.65 -4.51 -2.72
CA GLU A 69 -17.23 -5.20 -1.55
C GLU A 69 -17.58 -4.25 -0.38
N ASN A 70 -17.43 -2.92 -0.56
CA ASN A 70 -17.62 -1.89 0.47
C ASN A 70 -16.73 -2.06 1.73
N GLU A 71 -15.60 -2.76 1.60
CA GLU A 71 -14.59 -2.91 2.65
C GLU A 71 -13.58 -1.75 2.66
N LEU A 72 -13.55 -0.96 1.57
CA LEU A 72 -12.71 0.21 1.42
C LEU A 72 -13.55 1.48 1.17
N ASP A 73 -13.34 2.51 2.00
CA ASP A 73 -13.99 3.81 1.81
C ASP A 73 -13.48 4.56 0.56
N ALA A 74 -14.36 5.35 -0.06
CA ALA A 74 -14.07 6.05 -1.30
C ALA A 74 -12.98 7.12 -1.13
N GLU A 75 -13.03 7.84 -0.01
CA GLU A 75 -12.07 8.90 0.30
C GLU A 75 -10.68 8.30 0.54
N LEU A 76 -10.62 7.16 1.22
CA LEU A 76 -9.36 6.44 1.38
C LEU A 76 -8.82 5.93 0.06
N LEU A 77 -9.64 5.27 -0.76
CA LEU A 77 -9.20 4.79 -2.07
C LEU A 77 -8.60 5.94 -2.88
N GLN A 78 -9.26 7.09 -2.92
CA GLN A 78 -8.73 8.27 -3.60
C GLN A 78 -7.39 8.74 -3.03
N GLY A 79 -7.21 8.67 -1.71
CA GLY A 79 -5.95 8.99 -1.03
C GLY A 79 -4.81 8.00 -1.35
N LEU A 80 -5.12 6.71 -1.48
CA LEU A 80 -4.17 5.67 -1.87
C LEU A 80 -3.77 5.78 -3.34
N GLU A 81 -4.75 5.94 -4.24
CA GLU A 81 -4.55 6.10 -5.67
C GLU A 81 -3.68 7.33 -6.01
N ARG A 82 -3.85 8.44 -5.27
CA ARG A 82 -3.01 9.64 -5.45
C ARG A 82 -1.55 9.40 -5.10
N ARG A 83 -1.29 8.64 -4.03
CA ARG A 83 0.06 8.26 -3.61
C ARG A 83 0.67 7.27 -4.60
N ALA A 84 -0.08 6.24 -4.96
CA ALA A 84 0.30 5.25 -5.96
C ALA A 84 0.69 5.95 -7.28
N TYR A 85 -0.08 6.93 -7.73
CA TYR A 85 0.24 7.70 -8.94
C TYR A 85 1.64 8.36 -8.90
N ARG A 86 2.04 8.94 -7.76
CA ARG A 86 3.37 9.53 -7.58
C ARG A 86 4.45 8.45 -7.56
N LEU A 87 4.26 7.42 -6.74
CA LEU A 87 5.20 6.31 -6.58
C LEU A 87 5.43 5.52 -7.88
N LEU A 88 4.39 5.32 -8.69
CA LEU A 88 4.45 4.63 -9.98
C LEU A 88 5.16 5.42 -11.08
N ARG A 89 5.34 6.74 -10.90
CA ARG A 89 6.03 7.63 -11.84
C ARG A 89 7.43 8.02 -11.37
N ALA A 90 7.76 7.73 -10.12
CA ALA A 90 9.05 8.01 -9.53
C ALA A 90 10.16 7.20 -10.22
N ASN A 91 11.31 7.84 -10.44
CA ASN A 91 12.57 7.12 -10.66
C ASN A 91 13.14 6.65 -9.30
N ALA A 92 14.34 6.08 -9.30
CA ALA A 92 14.96 5.57 -8.08
C ALA A 92 15.18 6.64 -6.99
N ASP A 93 15.62 7.84 -7.37
CA ASP A 93 15.90 8.93 -6.42
C ASP A 93 14.58 9.52 -5.88
N ASP A 94 13.62 9.78 -6.77
CA ASP A 94 12.28 10.27 -6.41
C ASP A 94 11.56 9.29 -5.49
N TRP A 95 11.74 7.98 -5.72
CA TRP A 95 11.16 6.92 -4.90
C TRP A 95 11.62 7.09 -3.46
N LEU A 96 12.93 7.10 -3.23
CA LEU A 96 13.51 7.30 -1.89
C LEU A 96 13.03 8.61 -1.25
N ALA A 97 13.01 9.70 -2.03
CA ALA A 97 12.56 10.99 -1.52
C ALA A 97 11.06 10.99 -1.12
N TRP A 98 10.20 10.22 -1.78
CA TRP A 98 8.82 10.02 -1.33
C TRP A 98 8.71 9.12 -0.10
N LEU A 99 9.55 8.09 0.01
CA LEU A 99 9.59 7.21 1.18
C LEU A 99 9.96 8.01 2.44
N ASP A 100 10.93 8.91 2.33
CA ASP A 100 11.43 9.76 3.43
C ASP A 100 10.51 10.95 3.77
N ASN A 101 9.50 11.25 2.94
CA ASN A 101 8.57 12.34 3.19
C ASN A 101 7.48 11.93 4.20
N GLU A 102 7.61 12.34 5.47
CA GLU A 102 6.62 12.00 6.50
C GLU A 102 5.22 12.58 6.22
N ASP A 103 5.13 13.79 5.66
CA ASP A 103 3.85 14.44 5.32
C ASP A 103 3.09 13.67 4.23
N PHE A 104 3.82 13.07 3.28
CA PHE A 104 3.25 12.19 2.25
C PHE A 104 2.49 11.01 2.86
N TRP A 105 2.94 10.49 4.01
CA TRP A 105 2.30 9.36 4.69
C TRP A 105 1.23 9.76 5.71
N GLN A 106 1.01 11.07 5.96
CA GLN A 106 -0.02 11.51 6.90
C GLN A 106 -1.45 11.27 6.35
N PRO A 107 -2.40 10.81 7.19
CA PRO A 107 -3.81 10.77 6.81
C PRO A 107 -4.29 12.14 6.32
N GLY A 108 -5.16 12.16 5.31
CA GLY A 108 -5.70 13.40 4.78
C GLY A 108 -4.75 14.20 3.86
N TRP A 109 -3.52 13.73 3.60
CA TRP A 109 -2.66 14.33 2.56
C TRP A 109 -3.42 14.44 1.23
N ARG A 110 -3.51 15.68 0.71
CA ARG A 110 -4.20 15.98 -0.55
C ARG A 110 -3.23 16.27 -1.69
N GLY A 111 -1.93 16.16 -1.48
CA GLY A 111 -0.94 16.52 -2.50
C GLY A 111 -0.93 18.03 -2.71
N ASP A 112 0.09 18.67 -2.18
CA ASP A 112 0.53 19.94 -2.74
C ASP A 112 1.16 19.63 -4.11
N ASP A 113 1.13 20.55 -5.07
CA ASP A 113 1.60 20.32 -6.45
C ASP A 113 3.10 19.95 -6.55
N GLY A 114 3.81 19.90 -5.42
CA GLY A 114 5.26 19.73 -5.26
C GLY A 114 5.88 18.42 -5.75
N GLU A 115 7.09 18.58 -6.26
CA GLU A 115 8.14 17.58 -6.41
C GLU A 115 8.44 16.89 -5.06
N PRO A 116 8.99 15.66 -5.05
CA PRO A 116 9.57 15.13 -3.84
C PRO A 116 10.67 16.11 -3.40
N SER A 117 10.47 16.80 -2.28
CA SER A 117 11.41 17.82 -1.81
C SER A 117 12.69 17.11 -1.33
N GLY A 118 13.60 16.85 -2.25
CA GLY A 118 14.89 16.20 -2.02
C GLY A 118 15.91 17.11 -1.33
N ASP A 119 15.52 17.79 -0.25
CA ASP A 119 16.48 18.46 0.64
C ASP A 119 17.18 17.41 1.52
N ALA A 120 17.82 16.44 0.88
CA ALA A 120 18.89 15.68 1.50
C ALA A 120 20.15 16.55 1.35
N GLY A 121 20.40 17.36 2.39
CA GLY A 121 21.46 18.36 2.44
C GLY A 121 22.78 17.91 1.81
N MET A 122 23.16 18.58 0.73
CA MET A 122 24.54 18.64 0.25
C MET A 122 25.23 19.79 0.99
N ASN A 123 26.08 19.46 1.97
CA ASN A 123 27.19 20.31 2.43
C ASN A 123 28.50 19.56 2.17
#